data_AF-A0A960EWU8-F1
#
_entry.id   AF-A0A960EWU8-F1
#
_cell.length_a   1.000
_cell.length_b   1.000
_cell.length_c   1.000
_cell.angle_alpha   90.00
_cell.angle_beta   90.00
_cell.angle_gamma   90.00
#
_symmetry.space_group_name_H-M   'P 1'
#
loop_
_entity.id
_entity.type
_entity.pdbx_description
1 polymer ?
#
loop_
_entity_poly.entity_id
_entity_poly.type
_entity_poly.pdbx_seq_one_letter_code
_entity_poly.pdbx_strand_id
1 'polypeptide(L)'
;MTKGDRTAGRIVAIDIGQTKDDPPKRVDTYVVQLGPERGSARVAVRQYLSPDAYVRLGMDVALWAKGDDVVIDWAQTLATVGVGGDVLVDSWKMAKDPGFTGVLDTTLGLEREQRKGVPAAVTIRSAEQRSAAFGLANQVVLDCVVEMAGQPPYAVELTKVEIPHYATHLLQSGVVLPGLVRQGRPDKVAIDWPSAVTANPGTGVPPSALFLQVGRAGVNAMSVGGWAGADDDDDDDSDFHAAVAGAGGMGMPPPPPGTPPPPPPGMTIGGWTVGAPGNTDPEPINGVSFELYLAVESAIMKQGIKPKDWDGFAQTFGVPPGTWPKTAQQWGKQVARNPGLAQRYAAAMQ
;
A
#
# COMPACT_ATOMS: atom_id res chain seq x y z
N MET A 1 -27.92 -5.90 -23.70
CA MET A 1 -28.47 -6.90 -22.77
C MET A 1 -29.78 -6.39 -22.22
N THR A 2 -30.87 -7.17 -22.30
CA THR A 2 -32.13 -6.83 -21.64
C THR A 2 -31.93 -6.93 -20.13
N LYS A 3 -32.19 -5.86 -19.39
CA LYS A 3 -32.09 -5.84 -17.93
C LYS A 3 -33.12 -6.81 -17.33
N GLY A 4 -32.73 -7.56 -16.29
CA GLY A 4 -33.63 -8.44 -15.53
C GLY A 4 -34.61 -7.66 -14.65
N ASP A 5 -35.23 -8.34 -13.69
CA ASP A 5 -36.07 -7.68 -12.69
C ASP A 5 -35.19 -6.98 -11.65
N ARG A 6 -35.66 -5.85 -11.13
CA ARG A 6 -35.01 -5.16 -10.01
C ARG A 6 -35.28 -5.90 -8.71
N THR A 7 -34.26 -6.02 -7.88
CA THR A 7 -34.32 -6.55 -6.52
C THR A 7 -33.26 -5.85 -5.67
N ALA A 8 -33.22 -6.16 -4.37
CA ALA A 8 -32.23 -5.63 -3.45
C ALA A 8 -31.61 -6.78 -2.65
N GLY A 9 -30.45 -6.51 -2.07
CA GLY A 9 -29.82 -7.41 -1.14
C GLY A 9 -28.84 -6.69 -0.25
N ARG A 10 -28.13 -7.44 0.57
CA ARG A 10 -27.09 -6.95 1.47
C ARG A 10 -25.79 -7.71 1.28
N ILE A 11 -24.67 -7.01 1.19
CA ILE A 11 -23.35 -7.65 1.16
C ILE A 11 -23.10 -8.31 2.52
N VAL A 12 -23.04 -9.63 2.55
CA VAL A 12 -22.75 -10.42 3.76
C VAL A 12 -21.35 -11.00 3.76
N ALA A 13 -20.70 -11.05 2.60
CA ALA A 13 -19.29 -11.39 2.53
C ALA A 13 -18.56 -10.66 1.39
N ILE A 14 -17.28 -10.40 1.60
CA ILE A 14 -16.35 -9.88 0.59
C ILE A 14 -15.17 -10.84 0.52
N ASP A 15 -14.90 -11.38 -0.67
CA ASP A 15 -13.76 -12.26 -0.95
C ASP A 15 -12.84 -11.59 -1.98
N ILE A 16 -11.64 -11.23 -1.55
CA ILE A 16 -10.60 -10.59 -2.34
C ILE A 16 -9.47 -11.58 -2.60
N GLY A 17 -9.19 -11.80 -3.88
CA GLY A 17 -8.11 -12.66 -4.31
C GLY A 17 -7.44 -12.19 -5.58
N GLN A 18 -6.63 -13.05 -6.16
CA GLN A 18 -5.92 -12.80 -7.42
C GLN A 18 -6.19 -13.93 -8.42
N THR A 19 -6.20 -13.60 -9.71
CA THR A 19 -6.15 -14.61 -10.77
C THR A 19 -4.78 -15.28 -10.79
N LYS A 20 -4.70 -16.44 -11.45
CA LYS A 20 -3.43 -17.14 -11.74
C LYS A 20 -2.78 -16.65 -13.05
N ASP A 21 -3.19 -15.47 -13.54
CA ASP A 21 -2.62 -14.88 -14.74
C ASP A 21 -1.24 -14.27 -14.44
N ASP A 22 -0.47 -13.97 -15.48
CA ASP A 22 0.80 -13.23 -15.37
C ASP A 22 0.71 -11.92 -16.19
N PRO A 23 0.61 -10.75 -15.55
CA PRO A 23 0.60 -10.53 -14.11
C PRO A 23 -0.73 -10.92 -13.45
N PRO A 24 -0.72 -11.27 -12.14
CA PRO A 24 -1.93 -11.60 -11.40
C PRO A 24 -2.87 -10.39 -11.35
N LYS A 25 -4.16 -10.62 -11.55
CA LYS A 25 -5.19 -9.57 -11.50
C LYS A 25 -6.01 -9.72 -10.25
N ARG A 26 -6.30 -8.61 -9.56
CA ARG A 26 -7.22 -8.58 -8.43
C ARG A 26 -8.62 -9.04 -8.86
N VAL A 27 -9.26 -9.82 -8.00
CA VAL A 27 -10.60 -10.36 -8.17
C VAL A 27 -11.42 -10.09 -6.92
N ASP A 28 -12.52 -9.38 -7.10
CA ASP A 28 -13.44 -9.06 -6.00
C ASP A 28 -14.73 -9.87 -6.19
N THR A 29 -15.09 -10.64 -5.17
CA THR A 29 -16.35 -11.39 -5.13
C THR A 29 -17.17 -10.91 -3.94
N TYR A 30 -18.41 -10.49 -4.23
CA TYR A 30 -19.36 -10.02 -3.24
C TYR A 30 -20.44 -11.07 -3.04
N VAL A 31 -20.58 -11.56 -1.82
CA VAL A 31 -21.68 -12.45 -1.45
C VAL A 31 -22.83 -11.59 -0.95
N VAL A 32 -23.95 -11.65 -1.67
CA VAL A 32 -25.14 -10.86 -1.42
C VAL A 32 -26.25 -11.77 -0.89
N GLN A 33 -26.78 -11.40 0.26
CA GLN A 33 -28.00 -11.94 0.83
C GLN A 33 -29.18 -11.22 0.17
N LEU A 34 -29.93 -11.93 -0.69
CA LEU A 34 -31.09 -11.37 -1.38
C LEU A 34 -32.22 -11.06 -0.40
N GLY A 35 -33.11 -10.14 -0.80
CA GLY A 35 -34.31 -9.82 -0.04
C GLY A 35 -35.29 -11.00 0.12
N PRO A 36 -36.26 -10.88 1.05
CA PRO A 36 -37.24 -11.92 1.32
C PRO A 36 -38.12 -12.28 0.10
N GLU A 37 -38.29 -11.34 -0.84
CA GLU A 37 -39.00 -11.58 -2.09
C GLU A 37 -38.32 -12.60 -3.00
N ARG A 38 -37.03 -12.87 -2.76
CA ARG A 38 -36.25 -13.94 -3.41
C ARG A 38 -35.82 -15.03 -2.43
N GLY A 39 -36.60 -15.21 -1.35
CA GLY A 39 -36.42 -16.30 -0.39
C GLY A 39 -35.15 -16.20 0.44
N SER A 40 -34.52 -15.02 0.54
CA SER A 40 -33.26 -14.85 1.28
C SER A 40 -32.18 -15.83 0.81
N ALA A 41 -32.07 -16.06 -0.49
CA ALA A 41 -30.96 -16.81 -1.05
C ALA A 41 -29.64 -16.01 -0.95
N ARG A 42 -28.52 -16.72 -0.84
CA ARG A 42 -27.18 -16.13 -0.95
C ARG A 42 -26.63 -16.36 -2.35
N VAL A 43 -26.14 -15.29 -2.96
CA VAL A 43 -25.54 -15.33 -4.30
C VAL A 43 -24.17 -14.67 -4.26
N ALA A 44 -23.18 -15.27 -4.91
CA ALA A 44 -21.86 -14.68 -5.03
C ALA A 44 -21.68 -14.10 -6.44
N VAL A 45 -21.29 -12.83 -6.51
CA VAL A 45 -21.12 -12.10 -7.76
C VAL A 45 -19.71 -11.53 -7.79
N ARG A 46 -18.94 -11.91 -8.81
CA ARG A 46 -17.63 -11.33 -9.09
C ARG A 46 -17.82 -10.10 -9.95
N GLN A 47 -17.39 -8.93 -9.48
CA GLN A 47 -17.43 -7.68 -10.24
C GLN A 47 -16.21 -6.84 -9.91
N TYR A 48 -15.59 -6.26 -10.93
CA TYR A 48 -14.60 -5.19 -10.72
C TYR A 48 -15.33 -3.85 -10.77
N LEU A 49 -15.04 -2.98 -9.80
CA LEU A 49 -15.69 -1.70 -9.62
C LEU A 49 -14.67 -0.57 -9.54
N SER A 50 -14.98 0.55 -10.19
CA SER A 50 -14.30 1.82 -9.95
C SER A 50 -15.33 2.96 -9.85
N PRO A 51 -15.35 3.75 -8.76
CA PRO A 51 -14.51 3.64 -7.56
C PRO A 51 -14.99 2.53 -6.59
N ASP A 52 -14.06 1.71 -6.08
CA ASP A 52 -14.33 0.63 -5.11
C ASP A 52 -14.27 1.08 -3.63
N ALA A 53 -13.73 2.28 -3.37
CA ALA A 53 -13.50 2.80 -2.02
C ALA A 53 -14.75 2.90 -1.14
N TYR A 54 -15.96 2.89 -1.73
CA TYR A 54 -17.24 3.03 -1.02
C TYR A 54 -17.93 1.70 -0.72
N VAL A 55 -17.39 0.58 -1.20
CA VAL A 55 -17.98 -0.74 -0.93
C VAL A 55 -17.74 -1.12 0.53
N ARG A 56 -18.79 -1.57 1.21
CA ARG A 56 -18.74 -1.95 2.64
C ARG A 56 -19.37 -3.31 2.85
N LEU A 57 -18.82 -4.06 3.80
CA LEU A 57 -19.53 -5.20 4.38
C LEU A 57 -20.83 -4.70 5.02
N GLY A 58 -21.93 -5.42 4.85
CA GLY A 58 -23.24 -5.02 5.37
C GLY A 58 -23.95 -3.91 4.57
N MET A 59 -23.39 -3.45 3.45
CA MET A 59 -24.03 -2.46 2.58
C MET A 59 -25.26 -3.06 1.87
N ASP A 60 -26.35 -2.31 1.85
CA ASP A 60 -27.51 -2.63 1.01
C ASP A 60 -27.20 -2.25 -0.45
N VAL A 61 -27.51 -3.15 -1.37
CA VAL A 61 -27.16 -3.04 -2.79
C VAL A 61 -28.39 -3.20 -3.68
N ALA A 62 -28.44 -2.39 -4.73
CA ALA A 62 -29.41 -2.53 -5.81
C ALA A 62 -28.92 -3.61 -6.79
N LEU A 63 -29.83 -4.48 -7.25
CA LEU A 63 -29.49 -5.65 -8.06
C LEU A 63 -30.38 -5.73 -9.31
N TRP A 64 -29.82 -6.29 -10.37
CA TRP A 64 -30.57 -6.83 -11.50
C TRP A 64 -30.51 -8.36 -11.45
N ALA A 65 -31.67 -9.01 -11.55
CA ALA A 65 -31.73 -10.46 -11.50
C ALA A 65 -32.55 -11.05 -12.66
N LYS A 66 -32.02 -12.10 -13.30
CA LYS A 66 -32.66 -12.78 -14.43
C LYS A 66 -32.48 -14.30 -14.25
N GLY A 67 -33.54 -14.98 -13.81
CA GLY A 67 -33.40 -16.35 -13.33
C GLY A 67 -32.48 -16.39 -12.11
N ASP A 68 -31.44 -17.22 -12.17
CA ASP A 68 -30.44 -17.38 -11.10
C ASP A 68 -29.24 -16.40 -11.24
N ASP A 69 -29.17 -15.68 -12.36
CA ASP A 69 -28.11 -14.69 -12.58
C ASP A 69 -28.44 -13.37 -11.87
N VAL A 70 -27.47 -12.87 -11.10
CA VAL A 70 -27.56 -11.61 -10.35
C VAL A 70 -26.35 -10.74 -10.63
N VAL A 71 -26.58 -9.44 -10.82
CA VAL A 71 -25.54 -8.42 -11.00
C VAL A 71 -25.85 -7.24 -10.09
N ILE A 72 -24.83 -6.71 -9.41
CA ILE A 72 -24.96 -5.50 -8.61
C ILE A 72 -25.01 -4.29 -9.54
N ASP A 73 -26.07 -3.48 -9.41
CA ASP A 73 -26.18 -2.16 -10.02
C ASP A 73 -25.41 -1.17 -9.15
N TRP A 74 -24.11 -1.09 -9.37
CA TRP A 74 -23.24 -0.21 -8.60
C TRP A 74 -23.56 1.27 -8.83
N ALA A 75 -24.02 1.67 -10.02
CA ALA A 75 -24.44 3.04 -10.28
C ALA A 75 -25.61 3.45 -9.39
N GLN A 76 -26.66 2.62 -9.33
CA GLN A 76 -27.80 2.87 -8.43
C GLN A 76 -27.41 2.76 -6.95
N THR A 77 -26.58 1.77 -6.61
CA THR A 77 -26.12 1.54 -5.23
C THR A 77 -25.32 2.73 -4.70
N LEU A 78 -24.32 3.19 -5.43
CA LEU A 78 -23.43 4.29 -5.02
C LEU A 78 -24.14 5.65 -5.02
N ALA A 79 -25.15 5.84 -5.87
CA ALA A 79 -25.98 7.04 -5.83
C ALA A 79 -26.68 7.24 -4.47
N THR A 80 -26.98 6.16 -3.73
CA THR A 80 -27.62 6.24 -2.40
C THR A 80 -26.70 6.84 -1.33
N VAL A 81 -25.38 6.79 -1.54
CA VAL A 81 -24.37 7.38 -0.65
C VAL A 81 -23.78 8.66 -1.23
N GLY A 82 -24.48 9.30 -2.18
CA GLY A 82 -24.08 10.58 -2.77
C GLY A 82 -22.91 10.48 -3.75
N VAL A 83 -22.53 9.27 -4.18
CA VAL A 83 -21.49 9.05 -5.19
C VAL A 83 -22.18 8.97 -6.56
N GLY A 84 -22.05 10.02 -7.35
CA GLY A 84 -22.50 10.06 -8.74
C GLY A 84 -21.32 9.96 -9.73
N GLY A 85 -21.64 9.72 -11.00
CA GLY A 85 -20.66 9.65 -12.10
C GLY A 85 -20.63 8.30 -12.82
N ASP A 86 -19.65 8.13 -13.69
CA ASP A 86 -19.43 6.88 -14.44
C ASP A 86 -18.91 5.80 -13.48
N VAL A 87 -19.82 4.97 -13.01
CA VAL A 87 -19.48 3.76 -12.28
C VAL A 87 -19.13 2.68 -13.29
N LEU A 88 -17.84 2.37 -13.38
CA LEU A 88 -17.33 1.38 -14.32
C LEU A 88 -17.44 -0.01 -13.72
N VAL A 89 -18.16 -0.88 -14.44
CA VAL A 89 -18.22 -2.32 -14.18
C VAL A 89 -17.57 -3.01 -15.36
N ASP A 90 -16.27 -3.30 -15.25
CA ASP A 90 -15.47 -3.80 -16.37
C ASP A 90 -15.79 -5.26 -16.72
N SER A 91 -16.18 -6.05 -15.73
CA SER A 91 -16.59 -7.44 -15.91
C SER A 91 -17.51 -7.89 -14.79
N TRP A 92 -18.34 -8.89 -15.08
CA TRP A 92 -19.14 -9.57 -14.08
C TRP A 92 -19.19 -11.08 -14.35
N LYS A 93 -19.29 -11.89 -13.29
CA LYS A 93 -19.52 -13.33 -13.38
C LYS A 93 -20.17 -13.86 -12.10
N MET A 94 -21.14 -14.77 -12.23
CA MET A 94 -21.61 -15.56 -11.07
C MET A 94 -20.45 -16.41 -10.51
N ALA A 95 -20.29 -16.36 -9.20
CA ALA A 95 -19.32 -17.18 -8.47
C ALA A 95 -20.05 -18.19 -7.58
N LYS A 96 -19.32 -19.21 -7.12
CA LYS A 96 -19.81 -20.10 -6.08
C LYS A 96 -19.77 -19.36 -4.75
N ASP A 97 -20.84 -19.43 -3.95
CA ASP A 97 -20.80 -18.91 -2.58
C ASP A 97 -19.73 -19.66 -1.79
N PRO A 98 -18.71 -18.95 -1.25
CA PRO A 98 -17.65 -19.57 -0.46
C PRO A 98 -18.14 -20.03 0.93
N GLY A 99 -19.36 -19.66 1.34
CA GLY A 99 -20.01 -20.16 2.55
C GLY A 99 -19.61 -19.44 3.85
N PHE A 100 -18.84 -18.35 3.76
CA PHE A 100 -18.46 -17.53 4.92
C PHE A 100 -19.23 -16.20 4.97
N THR A 101 -19.19 -15.54 6.12
CA THR A 101 -19.69 -14.17 6.32
C THR A 101 -18.52 -13.33 6.84
N GLY A 102 -18.45 -12.05 6.47
CA GLY A 102 -17.32 -11.17 6.82
C GLY A 102 -16.41 -10.90 5.62
N VAL A 103 -15.12 -10.71 5.88
CA VAL A 103 -14.14 -10.43 4.83
C VAL A 103 -13.09 -11.53 4.79
N LEU A 104 -12.79 -12.02 3.59
CA LEU A 104 -11.62 -12.84 3.30
C LEU A 104 -10.76 -12.07 2.30
N ASP A 105 -9.50 -11.83 2.65
CA ASP A 105 -8.56 -11.13 1.77
C ASP A 105 -7.24 -11.89 1.74
N THR A 106 -7.06 -12.63 0.66
CA THR A 106 -5.86 -13.46 0.44
C THR A 106 -4.69 -12.64 -0.10
N THR A 107 -4.90 -11.37 -0.45
CA THR A 107 -3.88 -10.52 -1.08
C THR A 107 -2.97 -9.83 -0.07
N LEU A 108 -3.41 -9.69 1.18
CA LEU A 108 -2.66 -9.03 2.25
C LEU A 108 -1.55 -9.87 2.88
N GLY A 109 -1.43 -11.16 2.55
CA GLY A 109 -0.41 -12.04 3.15
C GLY A 109 -0.59 -12.30 4.65
N LEU A 110 -1.76 -12.01 5.22
CA LEU A 110 -2.05 -12.15 6.67
C LEU A 110 -1.89 -13.58 7.19
N GLU A 111 -2.04 -14.61 6.35
CA GLU A 111 -1.91 -16.01 6.79
C GLU A 111 -0.53 -16.29 7.39
N ARG A 112 0.54 -15.70 6.83
CA ARG A 112 1.90 -15.83 7.37
C ARG A 112 2.00 -15.15 8.75
N GLU A 113 1.44 -13.96 8.87
CA GLU A 113 1.47 -13.17 10.11
C GLU A 113 0.61 -13.79 11.20
N GLN A 114 -0.52 -14.40 10.87
CA GLN A 114 -1.36 -15.12 11.82
C GLN A 114 -0.64 -16.34 12.41
N ARG A 115 0.24 -16.99 11.64
CA ARG A 115 1.03 -18.14 12.11
C ARG A 115 2.21 -17.74 13.00
N LYS A 116 2.86 -16.60 12.73
CA LYS A 116 4.10 -16.18 13.41
C LYS A 116 3.92 -15.00 14.38
N GLY A 117 2.76 -14.35 14.33
CA GLY A 117 2.47 -13.13 15.05
C GLY A 117 1.76 -13.38 16.37
N VAL A 118 1.98 -12.46 17.31
CA VAL A 118 1.25 -12.38 18.57
C VAL A 118 0.13 -11.35 18.41
N PRO A 119 -1.13 -11.66 18.77
CA PRO A 119 -2.23 -10.70 18.72
C PRO A 119 -1.93 -9.44 19.52
N ALA A 120 -2.30 -8.29 18.96
CA ALA A 120 -2.14 -6.98 19.55
C ALA A 120 -3.31 -6.05 19.20
N ALA A 121 -3.49 -5.01 19.99
CA ALA A 121 -4.34 -3.88 19.64
C ALA A 121 -3.47 -2.76 19.07
N VAL A 122 -3.82 -2.24 17.89
CA VAL A 122 -3.08 -1.20 17.17
C VAL A 122 -3.95 0.05 17.12
N THR A 123 -3.55 1.10 17.83
CA THR A 123 -4.26 2.39 17.82
C THR A 123 -3.59 3.35 16.85
N ILE A 124 -4.31 3.80 15.82
CA ILE A 124 -3.80 4.83 14.89
C ILE A 124 -3.76 6.18 15.60
N ARG A 125 -2.58 6.82 15.70
CA ARG A 125 -2.44 8.20 16.20
C ARG A 125 -2.56 9.21 15.07
N SER A 126 -1.89 8.96 13.96
CA SER A 126 -1.91 9.77 12.76
C SER A 126 -1.83 8.88 11.54
N ALA A 127 -2.41 9.36 10.45
CA ALA A 127 -2.24 8.80 9.13
C ALA A 127 -1.79 9.94 8.22
N GLU A 128 -0.74 9.71 7.46
CA GLU A 128 -0.16 10.69 6.56
C GLU A 128 0.12 10.04 5.20
N GLN A 129 -0.01 10.83 4.14
CA GLN A 129 0.55 10.46 2.85
C GLN A 129 1.93 11.09 2.76
N ARG A 130 2.96 10.25 2.64
CA ARG A 130 4.33 10.72 2.42
C ARG A 130 4.76 10.39 1.00
N SER A 131 5.42 11.36 0.38
CA SER A 131 6.10 11.09 -0.88
C SER A 131 7.20 10.05 -0.64
N ALA A 132 7.15 8.98 -1.42
CA ALA A 132 8.14 7.92 -1.43
C ALA A 132 8.78 7.88 -2.82
N ALA A 133 9.94 7.24 -2.93
CA ALA A 133 10.70 7.21 -4.18
C ALA A 133 10.81 8.61 -4.82
N PHE A 134 10.89 9.64 -3.99
CA PHE A 134 11.25 11.00 -4.40
C PHE A 134 10.24 11.67 -5.33
N GLY A 135 8.97 11.58 -4.99
CA GLY A 135 7.88 12.13 -5.78
C GLY A 135 7.27 11.13 -6.76
N LEU A 136 7.95 10.02 -7.03
CA LEU A 136 7.48 8.99 -7.97
C LEU A 136 6.44 8.06 -7.38
N ALA A 137 6.35 7.99 -6.06
CA ALA A 137 5.34 7.22 -5.36
C ALA A 137 4.77 8.03 -4.19
N ASN A 138 3.58 7.65 -3.78
CA ASN A 138 3.03 8.06 -2.50
C ASN A 138 2.82 6.80 -1.67
N GLN A 139 3.21 6.85 -0.39
CA GLN A 139 2.94 5.79 0.56
C GLN A 139 2.11 6.34 1.71
N VAL A 140 1.24 5.50 2.24
CA VAL A 140 0.57 5.80 3.52
C VAL A 140 1.53 5.43 4.64
N VAL A 141 1.69 6.36 5.58
CA VAL A 141 2.43 6.16 6.82
C VAL A 141 1.45 6.32 7.98
N LEU A 142 1.46 5.36 8.89
CA LEU A 142 0.65 5.37 10.10
C LEU A 142 1.56 5.48 11.32
N ASP A 143 1.35 6.49 12.15
CA ASP A 143 1.91 6.48 13.49
C ASP A 143 0.94 5.76 14.41
N CYS A 144 1.40 4.71 15.08
CA CYS A 144 0.56 3.81 15.85
C CYS A 144 1.06 3.65 17.29
N VAL A 145 0.16 3.25 18.18
CA VAL A 145 0.48 2.63 19.47
C VAL A 145 0.08 1.17 19.41
N VAL A 146 0.96 0.30 19.85
CA VAL A 146 0.71 -1.12 19.93
C VAL A 146 0.60 -1.53 21.39
N GLU A 147 -0.48 -2.24 21.71
CA GLU A 147 -0.73 -2.82 23.02
C GLU A 147 -0.77 -4.35 22.92
N MET A 148 0.04 -5.02 23.75
CA MET A 148 0.16 -6.48 23.79
C MET A 148 0.01 -6.96 25.23
N ALA A 149 -0.55 -8.16 25.41
CA ALA A 149 -0.70 -8.75 26.74
C ALA A 149 0.67 -8.92 27.42
N GLY A 150 0.80 -8.37 28.64
CA GLY A 150 2.01 -8.49 29.46
C GLY A 150 3.17 -7.56 29.06
N GLN A 151 2.96 -6.61 28.15
CA GLN A 151 3.97 -5.63 27.74
C GLN A 151 3.43 -4.20 27.88
N PRO A 152 4.29 -3.21 28.19
CA PRO A 152 3.88 -1.80 28.14
C PRO A 152 3.57 -1.39 26.69
N PRO A 153 2.58 -0.50 26.46
CA PRO A 153 2.32 0.05 25.13
C PRO A 153 3.54 0.75 24.54
N TYR A 154 3.77 0.58 23.24
CA TYR A 154 4.88 1.23 22.53
C TYR A 154 4.43 1.88 21.23
N ALA A 155 5.17 2.90 20.80
CA ALA A 155 4.90 3.59 19.54
C ALA A 155 5.63 2.90 18.39
N VAL A 156 4.99 2.84 17.22
CA VAL A 156 5.57 2.31 15.98
C VAL A 156 5.12 3.16 14.80
N GLU A 157 6.01 3.39 13.84
CA GLU A 157 5.67 3.99 12.55
C GLU A 157 5.54 2.87 11.51
N LEU A 158 4.36 2.70 10.92
CA LEU A 158 4.10 1.76 9.85
C LEU A 158 4.20 2.50 8.52
N THR A 159 5.17 2.12 7.69
CA THR A 159 5.37 2.71 6.35
C THR A 159 4.79 1.79 5.28
N LYS A 160 4.57 2.26 4.04
CA LYS A 160 4.06 1.43 2.93
C LYS A 160 2.78 0.64 3.28
N VAL A 161 1.90 1.21 4.10
CA VAL A 161 0.69 0.50 4.52
C VAL A 161 -0.29 0.42 3.36
N GLU A 162 -0.61 -0.81 2.93
CA GLU A 162 -1.70 -1.06 2.00
C GLU A 162 -3.04 -1.05 2.76
N ILE A 163 -3.95 -0.21 2.30
CA ILE A 163 -5.29 -0.07 2.88
C ILE A 163 -6.28 -0.62 1.86
N PRO A 164 -6.91 -1.78 2.14
CA PRO A 164 -7.93 -2.33 1.26
C PRO A 164 -9.11 -1.37 1.09
N HIS A 165 -9.67 -1.33 -0.11
CA HIS A 165 -10.81 -0.46 -0.45
C HIS A 165 -12.00 -0.59 0.53
N TYR A 166 -12.27 -1.81 1.02
CA TYR A 166 -13.34 -2.11 1.96
C TYR A 166 -13.07 -1.63 3.40
N ALA A 167 -11.83 -1.23 3.71
CA ALA A 167 -11.39 -0.79 5.04
C ALA A 167 -11.07 0.72 5.12
N THR A 168 -11.29 1.47 4.03
CA THR A 168 -10.88 2.88 3.93
C THR A 168 -11.54 3.82 4.95
N HIS A 169 -12.69 3.46 5.53
CA HIS A 169 -13.34 4.23 6.60
C HIS A 169 -12.64 4.09 7.95
N LEU A 170 -11.83 3.05 8.16
CA LEU A 170 -11.12 2.80 9.42
C LEU A 170 -9.84 3.62 9.57
N LEU A 171 -9.43 4.32 8.53
CA LEU A 171 -8.24 5.17 8.51
C LEU A 171 -8.50 6.50 9.22
N GLN A 172 -8.60 6.45 10.55
CA GLN A 172 -8.89 7.60 11.42
C GLN A 172 -8.05 7.54 12.70
N SER A 173 -7.66 8.71 13.21
CA SER A 173 -6.97 8.82 14.50
C SER A 173 -7.86 8.36 15.65
N GLY A 174 -7.25 7.68 16.63
CA GLY A 174 -7.90 7.11 17.81
C GLY A 174 -8.59 5.77 17.58
N VAL A 175 -8.66 5.26 16.34
CA VAL A 175 -9.25 3.95 16.07
C VAL A 175 -8.31 2.85 16.54
N VAL A 176 -8.85 1.91 17.32
CA VAL A 176 -8.17 0.70 17.77
C VAL A 176 -8.52 -0.44 16.82
N LEU A 177 -7.51 -1.06 16.22
CA LEU A 177 -7.64 -2.11 15.23
C LEU A 177 -7.00 -3.40 15.75
N PRO A 178 -7.55 -4.57 15.39
CA PRO A 178 -6.84 -5.83 15.59
C PRO A 178 -5.56 -5.82 14.75
N GLY A 179 -4.45 -6.26 15.36
CA GLY A 179 -3.18 -6.41 14.68
C GLY A 179 -2.38 -7.60 15.19
N LEU A 180 -1.26 -7.85 14.53
CA LEU A 180 -0.33 -8.94 14.79
C LEU A 180 1.08 -8.35 14.85
N VAL A 181 1.86 -8.78 15.85
CA VAL A 181 3.26 -8.38 16.01
C VAL A 181 4.15 -9.61 15.85
N ARG A 182 5.13 -9.57 14.95
CA ARG A 182 6.04 -10.71 14.76
C ARG A 182 6.87 -10.95 16.02
N GLN A 183 6.92 -12.21 16.48
CA GLN A 183 7.68 -12.56 17.68
C GLN A 183 9.17 -12.17 17.52
N GLY A 184 9.71 -11.43 18.50
CA GLY A 184 11.08 -10.94 18.49
C GLY A 184 11.36 -9.71 17.61
N ARG A 185 10.37 -9.22 16.85
CA ARG A 185 10.49 -8.03 15.97
C ARG A 185 9.33 -7.07 16.25
N PRO A 186 9.38 -6.26 17.33
CA PRO A 186 8.28 -5.36 17.71
C PRO A 186 8.00 -4.26 16.68
N ASP A 187 8.93 -3.99 15.75
CA ASP A 187 8.78 -3.10 14.62
C ASP A 187 7.95 -3.68 13.47
N LYS A 188 7.77 -5.01 13.43
CA LYS A 188 7.04 -5.73 12.37
C LYS A 188 5.60 -5.97 12.83
N VAL A 189 4.74 -5.02 12.50
CA VAL A 189 3.33 -4.99 12.90
C VAL A 189 2.43 -5.01 11.66
N ALA A 190 1.45 -5.92 11.65
CA ALA A 190 0.43 -6.00 10.62
C ALA A 190 -0.95 -5.68 11.21
N ILE A 191 -1.78 -4.94 10.45
CA ILE A 191 -3.17 -4.67 10.82
C ILE A 191 -4.05 -5.74 10.16
N ASP A 192 -4.90 -6.39 10.94
CA ASP A 192 -5.89 -7.36 10.44
C ASP A 192 -7.14 -6.61 9.95
N TRP A 193 -7.04 -6.04 8.75
CA TRP A 193 -8.15 -5.30 8.12
C TRP A 193 -9.44 -6.12 7.97
N PRO A 194 -9.41 -7.41 7.55
CA PRO A 194 -10.61 -8.23 7.49
C PRO A 194 -11.35 -8.35 8.83
N SER A 195 -10.63 -8.64 9.92
CA SER A 195 -11.21 -8.71 11.26
C SER A 195 -11.73 -7.34 11.71
N ALA A 196 -10.98 -6.27 11.42
CA ALA A 196 -11.38 -4.90 11.78
C ALA A 196 -12.69 -4.48 11.12
N VAL A 197 -12.86 -4.79 9.83
CA VAL A 197 -14.08 -4.45 9.07
C VAL A 197 -15.24 -5.36 9.45
N THR A 198 -14.97 -6.62 9.80
CA THR A 198 -16.01 -7.51 10.33
C THR A 198 -16.57 -6.96 11.66
N ALA A 199 -15.71 -6.40 12.51
CA ALA A 199 -16.12 -5.76 13.76
C ALA A 199 -16.77 -4.37 13.57
N ASN A 200 -16.29 -3.59 12.59
CA ASN A 200 -16.81 -2.27 12.25
C ASN A 200 -16.98 -2.12 10.73
N PRO A 201 -18.13 -2.54 10.17
CA PRO A 201 -18.33 -2.61 8.72
C PRO A 201 -18.36 -1.26 8.00
N GLY A 202 -18.64 -0.16 8.70
CA GLY A 202 -18.60 1.19 8.12
C GLY A 202 -19.72 1.50 7.12
N THR A 203 -20.84 0.78 7.13
CA THR A 203 -21.99 1.06 6.24
C THR A 203 -22.48 2.49 6.41
N GLY A 204 -22.51 3.26 5.32
CA GLY A 204 -22.90 4.67 5.32
C GLY A 204 -21.81 5.65 5.77
N VAL A 205 -20.62 5.16 6.16
CA VAL A 205 -19.48 6.00 6.50
C VAL A 205 -18.63 6.21 5.24
N PRO A 206 -18.35 7.47 4.84
CA PRO A 206 -17.51 7.74 3.68
C PRO A 206 -16.08 7.21 3.88
N PRO A 207 -15.33 6.98 2.79
CA PRO A 207 -13.90 6.72 2.87
C PRO A 207 -13.18 7.85 3.62
N SER A 208 -12.08 7.53 4.31
CA SER A 208 -11.23 8.57 4.91
C SER A 208 -10.78 9.58 3.85
N ALA A 209 -10.80 10.87 4.21
CA ALA A 209 -10.38 11.94 3.32
C ALA A 209 -8.94 11.75 2.82
N LEU A 210 -8.08 11.14 3.64
CA LEU A 210 -6.71 10.80 3.26
C LEU A 210 -6.67 9.82 2.08
N PHE A 211 -7.57 8.84 2.05
CA PHE A 211 -7.66 7.90 0.93
C PHE A 211 -8.13 8.57 -0.36
N LEU A 212 -9.09 9.49 -0.27
CA LEU A 212 -9.60 10.23 -1.43
C LEU A 212 -8.54 11.14 -2.07
N GLN A 213 -7.52 11.56 -1.31
CA GLN A 213 -6.37 12.29 -1.84
C GLN A 213 -5.45 11.37 -2.67
N VAL A 214 -5.29 10.10 -2.26
CA VAL A 214 -4.46 9.10 -2.97
C VAL A 214 -5.02 8.79 -4.36
N GLY A 215 -6.34 8.58 -4.47
CA GLY A 215 -6.99 8.20 -5.73
C GLY A 215 -6.91 9.26 -6.83
N ARG A 216 -6.69 10.54 -6.48
CA ARG A 216 -6.57 11.64 -7.45
C ARG A 216 -5.16 11.79 -8.04
N ALA A 217 -4.13 11.22 -7.40
CA ALA A 217 -2.74 11.42 -7.79
C ALA A 217 -2.23 10.46 -8.88
N GLY A 218 -3.10 9.66 -9.51
CA GLY A 218 -2.70 8.75 -10.58
C GLY A 218 -1.79 7.64 -10.08
N VAL A 219 -2.38 6.64 -9.40
CA VAL A 219 -1.63 5.48 -8.90
C VAL A 219 -1.33 4.53 -10.07
N ASN A 220 -0.34 4.86 -10.89
CA ASN A 220 0.40 3.87 -11.70
C ASN A 220 1.53 3.24 -10.86
N ALA A 221 1.26 2.98 -9.57
CA ALA A 221 2.21 2.22 -8.77
C ALA A 221 2.03 0.76 -9.16
N MET A 222 3.03 0.18 -9.82
CA MET A 222 3.25 -1.25 -9.78
C MET A 222 3.36 -1.64 -8.31
N SER A 223 2.24 -2.10 -7.73
CA SER A 223 2.21 -2.69 -6.40
C SER A 223 2.84 -4.08 -6.52
N VAL A 224 4.17 -4.09 -6.54
CA VAL A 224 4.94 -5.29 -6.22
C VAL A 224 4.81 -5.41 -4.70
N GLY A 225 4.07 -6.41 -4.22
CA GLY A 225 3.73 -6.60 -2.80
C GLY A 225 4.94 -6.36 -1.91
N GLY A 226 4.98 -5.19 -1.28
CA GLY A 226 6.16 -4.64 -0.63
C GLY A 226 5.77 -4.15 0.76
N TRP A 227 6.05 -5.01 1.73
CA TRP A 227 5.74 -4.89 3.15
C TRP A 227 6.05 -3.53 3.78
N ALA A 228 5.26 -3.22 4.80
CA ALA A 228 5.54 -2.20 5.80
C ALA A 228 6.72 -2.63 6.68
N GLY A 229 7.90 -2.09 6.38
CA GLY A 229 9.13 -2.34 7.11
C GLY A 229 10.11 -3.16 6.29
N ALA A 230 11.19 -2.48 5.86
CA ALA A 230 12.48 -2.97 5.36
C ALA A 230 12.56 -4.39 4.76
N ASP A 231 12.96 -4.41 3.50
CA ASP A 231 13.50 -5.55 2.76
C ASP A 231 14.46 -6.37 3.66
N ASP A 232 14.09 -7.61 3.95
CA ASP A 232 14.95 -8.67 4.50
C ASP A 232 14.42 -9.99 3.87
N ASP A 233 14.84 -10.26 2.63
CA ASP A 233 14.63 -11.53 1.92
C ASP A 233 15.72 -12.57 2.29
N ASP A 234 16.30 -12.48 3.50
CA ASP A 234 17.36 -13.37 4.00
C ASP A 234 16.93 -14.20 5.24
N ASP A 235 15.76 -14.85 5.17
CA ASP A 235 15.42 -15.93 6.12
C ASP A 235 15.33 -17.28 5.36
N ASP A 236 16.46 -17.72 4.82
CA ASP A 236 16.71 -19.10 4.39
C ASP A 236 17.05 -19.93 5.65
N ASP A 237 16.02 -20.28 6.43
CA ASP A 237 16.15 -21.11 7.64
C ASP A 237 16.35 -22.58 7.24
N SER A 238 17.56 -22.94 6.82
CA SER A 238 18.03 -24.32 6.88
C SER A 238 18.46 -24.65 8.31
N ASP A 239 17.70 -25.54 8.96
CA ASP A 239 18.01 -26.18 10.24
C ASP A 239 19.49 -26.63 10.32
N PHE A 240 20.27 -25.99 11.19
CA PHE A 240 21.56 -26.52 11.64
C PHE A 240 21.58 -26.64 13.17
N HIS A 241 21.25 -27.84 13.65
CA HIS A 241 21.53 -28.23 15.02
C HIS A 241 23.05 -28.41 15.21
N ALA A 242 23.67 -27.56 16.03
CA ALA A 242 24.91 -27.92 16.71
C ALA A 242 25.01 -27.22 18.07
N ALA A 243 25.06 -28.06 19.12
CA ALA A 243 25.34 -27.67 20.48
C ALA A 243 26.82 -27.28 20.66
N VAL A 244 27.09 -26.20 21.39
CA VAL A 244 28.33 -26.04 22.17
C VAL A 244 28.00 -25.33 23.48
N ALA A 245 28.37 -25.99 24.58
CA ALA A 245 28.41 -25.46 25.92
C ALA A 245 29.68 -24.63 26.15
N GLY A 246 29.60 -23.63 27.03
CA GLY A 246 30.68 -23.40 27.99
C GLY A 246 31.25 -21.98 28.13
N ALA A 247 31.30 -21.59 29.40
CA ALA A 247 32.28 -20.71 30.06
C ALA A 247 31.95 -19.21 30.19
N GLY A 248 31.86 -18.81 31.45
CA GLY A 248 31.65 -17.43 31.88
C GLY A 248 32.85 -16.52 31.69
N GLY A 249 32.58 -15.22 31.72
CA GLY A 249 33.56 -14.15 31.69
C GLY A 249 33.10 -13.01 32.59
N MET A 250 33.97 -12.61 33.51
CA MET A 250 33.74 -11.72 34.64
C MET A 250 33.42 -10.27 34.23
N GLY A 251 32.57 -9.63 35.03
CA GLY A 251 32.21 -8.22 34.91
C GLY A 251 33.36 -7.26 35.22
N MET A 252 33.46 -6.20 34.43
CA MET A 252 34.19 -4.98 34.76
C MET A 252 33.23 -3.93 35.31
N PRO A 253 33.61 -3.17 36.36
CA PRO A 253 32.84 -2.03 36.83
C PRO A 253 33.01 -0.82 35.88
N PRO A 254 32.00 0.07 35.80
CA PRO A 254 32.07 1.28 34.98
C PRO A 254 32.97 2.36 35.61
N PRO A 255 33.60 3.22 34.79
CA PRO A 255 34.36 4.37 35.28
C PRO A 255 33.44 5.49 35.80
N PRO A 256 33.94 6.35 36.71
CA PRO A 256 33.16 7.45 37.29
C PRO A 256 32.89 8.59 36.30
N PRO A 257 31.84 9.41 36.53
CA PRO A 257 31.45 10.50 35.64
C PRO A 257 32.42 11.68 35.75
N GLY A 258 33.19 11.91 34.69
CA GLY A 258 33.95 13.15 34.49
C GLY A 258 33.07 14.24 33.87
N THR A 259 33.06 15.42 34.47
CA THR A 259 32.42 16.62 33.91
C THR A 259 33.14 17.08 32.63
N PRO A 260 32.43 17.45 31.55
CA PRO A 260 33.06 17.95 30.34
C PRO A 260 33.67 19.35 30.55
N PRO A 261 34.83 19.66 29.91
CA PRO A 261 35.40 20.99 29.94
C PRO A 261 34.54 22.00 29.16
N PRO A 262 34.59 23.30 29.51
CA PRO A 262 33.86 24.34 28.79
C PRO A 262 34.42 24.54 27.36
N PRO A 263 33.56 24.86 26.37
CA PRO A 263 34.00 25.08 25.00
C PRO A 263 34.83 26.39 24.87
N PRO A 264 35.86 26.42 24.01
CA PRO A 264 36.59 27.64 23.71
C PRO A 264 35.69 28.67 22.98
N PRO A 265 35.96 29.98 23.11
CA PRO A 265 35.20 31.02 22.42
C PRO A 265 35.47 30.95 20.91
N GLY A 266 34.45 30.60 20.15
CA GLY A 266 34.53 30.43 18.69
C GLY A 266 33.50 29.43 18.18
N MET A 267 32.21 29.72 18.40
CA MET A 267 31.10 28.91 17.86
C MET A 267 31.00 29.07 16.35
N THR A 268 31.21 27.97 15.63
CA THR A 268 30.50 27.65 14.38
C THR A 268 29.82 26.30 14.60
N ILE A 269 28.51 26.32 14.85
CA ILE A 269 27.64 25.14 14.90
C ILE A 269 26.70 25.23 13.72
N GLY A 270 26.74 24.23 12.84
CA GLY A 270 25.96 24.17 11.60
C GLY A 270 26.69 24.79 10.42
N GLY A 271 27.66 24.06 9.85
CA GLY A 271 28.31 24.38 8.57
C GLY A 271 27.38 24.26 7.35
N TRP A 272 26.15 24.77 7.45
CA TRP A 272 25.30 25.04 6.31
C TRP A 272 25.44 26.52 5.98
N THR A 273 26.47 26.83 5.20
CA THR A 273 26.42 28.03 4.37
C THR A 273 25.24 27.86 3.43
N VAL A 274 24.19 28.66 3.63
CA VAL A 274 23.19 28.94 2.59
C VAL A 274 23.89 29.80 1.53
N GLY A 275 24.88 29.20 0.86
CA GLY A 275 25.33 29.70 -0.43
C GLY A 275 24.17 29.49 -1.39
N ALA A 276 23.86 30.51 -2.20
CA ALA A 276 22.96 30.37 -3.32
C ALA A 276 23.25 29.03 -4.03
N PRO A 277 22.25 28.20 -4.34
CA PRO A 277 22.50 26.89 -4.91
C PRO A 277 23.29 27.09 -6.18
N GLY A 278 24.58 26.72 -6.13
CA GLY A 278 25.38 26.56 -7.33
C GLY A 278 24.64 25.52 -8.14
N ASN A 279 23.98 25.97 -9.20
CA ASN A 279 23.24 25.13 -10.15
C ASN A 279 24.27 24.40 -11.03
N THR A 280 25.27 23.77 -10.41
CA THR A 280 26.25 22.94 -11.09
C THR A 280 25.53 21.66 -11.41
N ASP A 281 25.29 21.44 -12.70
CA ASP A 281 24.71 20.20 -13.17
C ASP A 281 25.55 19.02 -12.64
N PRO A 282 24.90 17.98 -12.10
CA PRO A 282 25.58 16.79 -11.61
C PRO A 282 26.41 16.15 -12.73
N GLU A 283 27.54 15.54 -12.36
CA GLU A 283 28.39 14.81 -13.30
C GLU A 283 27.57 13.73 -14.04
N PRO A 284 27.76 13.56 -15.35
CA PRO A 284 27.08 12.52 -16.12
C PRO A 284 27.28 11.12 -15.52
N ILE A 285 26.19 10.36 -15.38
CA ILE A 285 26.22 8.99 -14.88
C ILE A 285 26.32 8.05 -16.08
N ASN A 286 27.40 7.25 -16.15
CA ASN A 286 27.70 6.36 -17.28
C ASN A 286 27.70 7.09 -18.64
N GLY A 287 28.14 8.36 -18.66
CA GLY A 287 28.13 9.20 -19.86
C GLY A 287 26.78 9.83 -20.21
N VAL A 288 25.74 9.60 -19.42
CA VAL A 288 24.40 10.20 -19.61
C VAL A 288 24.25 11.40 -18.69
N SER A 289 24.12 12.60 -19.27
CA SER A 289 23.82 13.82 -18.51
C SER A 289 22.40 13.80 -17.96
N PHE A 290 22.11 14.63 -16.96
CA PHE A 290 20.76 14.71 -16.40
C PHE A 290 19.72 15.14 -17.43
N GLU A 291 20.05 16.08 -18.31
CA GLU A 291 19.16 16.51 -19.40
C GLU A 291 18.87 15.38 -20.39
N LEU A 292 19.88 14.57 -20.72
CA LEU A 292 19.67 13.40 -21.58
C LEU A 292 18.78 12.36 -20.90
N TYR A 293 18.97 12.13 -19.60
CA TYR A 293 18.09 11.27 -18.80
C TYR A 293 16.63 11.75 -18.83
N LEU A 294 16.37 13.04 -18.63
CA LEU A 294 15.01 13.63 -18.70
C LEU A 294 14.38 13.49 -20.09
N ALA A 295 15.16 13.73 -21.16
CA ALA A 295 14.69 13.60 -22.53
C ALA A 295 14.25 12.15 -22.85
N VAL A 296 15.03 11.16 -22.40
CA VAL A 296 14.70 9.74 -22.62
C VAL A 296 13.48 9.31 -21.80
N GLU A 297 13.44 9.61 -20.49
CA GLU A 297 12.32 9.26 -19.60
C GLU A 297 10.99 9.84 -20.08
N SER A 298 10.98 11.15 -20.40
CA SER A 298 9.77 11.82 -20.87
C SER A 298 9.28 11.24 -22.21
N ALA A 299 10.21 10.87 -23.11
CA ALA A 299 9.87 10.24 -24.37
C ALA A 299 9.34 8.81 -24.21
N ILE A 300 9.93 8.02 -23.29
CA ILE A 300 9.43 6.67 -22.93
C ILE A 300 7.98 6.76 -22.43
N MET A 301 7.68 7.69 -21.52
CA MET A 301 6.34 7.88 -20.99
C MET A 301 5.36 8.34 -22.07
N LYS A 302 5.73 9.34 -22.88
CA LYS A 302 4.87 9.87 -23.95
C LYS A 302 4.56 8.85 -25.04
N GLN A 303 5.49 7.96 -25.35
CA GLN A 303 5.34 6.96 -26.41
C GLN A 303 4.84 5.59 -25.89
N GLY A 304 4.71 5.42 -24.57
CA GLY A 304 4.27 4.17 -23.97
C GLY A 304 5.21 2.99 -24.26
N ILE A 305 6.53 3.24 -24.30
CA ILE A 305 7.52 2.20 -24.59
C ILE A 305 7.52 1.16 -23.47
N LYS A 306 7.49 -0.13 -23.84
CA LYS A 306 7.48 -1.23 -22.87
C LYS A 306 8.84 -1.36 -22.18
N PRO A 307 8.91 -1.77 -20.89
CA PRO A 307 10.16 -1.88 -20.14
C PRO A 307 11.28 -2.66 -20.82
N LYS A 308 10.94 -3.77 -21.49
CA LYS A 308 11.91 -4.60 -22.22
C LYS A 308 12.58 -3.88 -23.41
N ASP A 309 11.97 -2.81 -23.91
CA ASP A 309 12.42 -2.06 -25.09
C ASP A 309 13.09 -0.72 -24.70
N TRP A 310 13.15 -0.38 -23.39
CA TRP A 310 13.67 0.91 -22.91
C TRP A 310 15.13 1.14 -23.29
N ASP A 311 16.00 0.13 -23.17
CA ASP A 311 17.42 0.31 -23.50
C ASP A 311 17.63 0.56 -25.01
N GLY A 312 16.98 -0.22 -25.87
CA GLY A 312 17.02 0.01 -27.32
C GLY A 312 16.46 1.37 -27.71
N PHE A 313 15.42 1.84 -27.03
CA PHE A 313 14.88 3.18 -27.23
C PHE A 313 15.85 4.28 -26.76
N ALA A 314 16.46 4.14 -25.58
CA ALA A 314 17.43 5.09 -25.04
C ALA A 314 18.65 5.26 -25.96
N GLN A 315 19.08 4.19 -26.65
CA GLN A 315 20.15 4.26 -27.64
C GLN A 315 19.86 5.23 -28.79
N THR A 316 18.58 5.47 -29.13
CA THR A 316 18.20 6.47 -30.17
C THR A 316 18.51 7.91 -29.75
N PHE A 317 18.72 8.14 -28.44
CA PHE A 317 19.14 9.42 -27.87
C PHE A 317 20.67 9.47 -27.63
N GLY A 318 21.42 8.43 -28.03
CA GLY A 318 22.87 8.35 -27.84
C GLY A 318 23.32 7.74 -26.51
N VAL A 319 22.42 7.10 -25.76
CA VAL A 319 22.79 6.33 -24.57
C VAL A 319 23.59 5.08 -24.98
N PRO A 320 24.72 4.75 -24.31
CA PRO A 320 25.47 3.54 -24.62
C PRO A 320 24.63 2.25 -24.46
N PRO A 321 24.72 1.28 -25.37
CA PRO A 321 23.94 0.04 -25.31
C PRO A 321 24.12 -0.73 -23.99
N GLY A 322 23.01 -1.24 -23.44
CA GLY A 322 22.98 -2.05 -22.21
C GLY A 322 23.19 -1.27 -20.92
N THR A 323 23.30 0.07 -20.96
CA THR A 323 23.58 0.88 -19.78
C THR A 323 22.34 1.57 -19.21
N TRP A 324 21.22 1.59 -19.94
CA TRP A 324 20.05 2.39 -19.54
C TRP A 324 19.46 1.97 -18.18
N PRO A 325 19.22 0.67 -17.88
CA PRO A 325 18.58 0.29 -16.61
C PRO A 325 19.37 0.75 -15.38
N LYS A 326 20.70 0.58 -15.40
CA LYS A 326 21.59 1.00 -14.31
C LYS A 326 21.66 2.52 -14.22
N THR A 327 21.73 3.20 -15.36
CA THR A 327 21.83 4.67 -15.44
C THR A 327 20.56 5.33 -14.96
N ALA A 328 19.38 4.87 -15.40
CA ALA A 328 18.09 5.37 -14.96
C ALA A 328 17.89 5.15 -13.46
N GLN A 329 18.28 3.98 -12.93
CA GLN A 329 18.23 3.72 -11.48
C GLN A 329 19.13 4.68 -10.68
N GLN A 330 20.35 4.93 -11.17
CA GLN A 330 21.30 5.83 -10.50
C GLN A 330 20.84 7.30 -10.57
N TRP A 331 20.29 7.74 -11.70
CA TRP A 331 19.66 9.06 -11.81
C TRP A 331 18.45 9.18 -10.91
N GLY A 332 17.59 8.16 -10.85
CA GLY A 332 16.49 8.09 -9.88
C GLY A 332 16.97 8.29 -8.45
N LYS A 333 18.09 7.68 -8.06
CA LYS A 333 18.77 7.87 -6.76
C LYS A 333 19.45 9.23 -6.57
N GLN A 334 19.69 10.02 -7.62
CA GLN A 334 20.21 11.39 -7.53
C GLN A 334 19.08 12.43 -7.47
N VAL A 335 18.10 12.33 -8.38
CA VAL A 335 16.83 13.09 -8.35
C VAL A 335 16.25 13.08 -6.94
N ALA A 336 16.32 11.90 -6.37
CA ALA A 336 16.04 11.59 -5.01
C ALA A 336 16.63 12.45 -3.90
N ARG A 337 17.95 12.53 -3.90
CA ARG A 337 18.72 13.12 -2.81
C ARG A 337 18.86 14.62 -2.99
N ASN A 338 18.48 15.13 -4.18
CA ASN A 338 18.67 16.52 -4.57
C ASN A 338 17.33 17.16 -4.95
N PRO A 339 16.74 18.00 -4.08
CA PRO A 339 15.47 18.69 -4.34
C PRO A 339 15.44 19.50 -5.64
N GLY A 340 16.57 20.08 -6.07
CA GLY A 340 16.65 20.82 -7.33
C GLY A 340 16.51 19.93 -8.56
N LEU A 341 17.08 18.71 -8.52
CA LEU A 341 16.90 17.71 -9.58
C LEU A 341 15.47 17.15 -9.58
N ALA A 342 14.87 16.92 -8.40
CA ALA A 342 13.47 16.51 -8.27
C ALA A 342 12.52 17.52 -8.91
N GLN A 343 12.71 18.81 -8.66
CA GLN A 343 11.89 19.86 -9.26
C GLN A 343 12.02 19.91 -10.79
N ARG A 344 13.24 19.78 -11.33
CA ARG A 344 13.50 19.72 -12.78
C ARG A 344 12.88 18.46 -13.41
N TYR A 345 13.00 17.31 -12.75
CA TYR A 345 12.39 16.07 -13.21
C TYR A 345 10.85 16.20 -13.27
N ALA A 346 10.22 16.70 -12.20
CA ALA A 346 8.78 16.91 -12.16
C ALA A 346 8.31 17.88 -13.26
N ALA A 347 9.06 18.94 -13.55
CA ALA A 347 8.74 19.88 -14.62
C ALA A 347 8.85 19.24 -16.03
N ALA A 348 9.78 18.31 -16.24
CA ALA A 348 9.95 17.62 -17.52
C ALA A 348 8.89 16.53 -17.79
N MET A 349 8.22 16.03 -16.75
CA MET A 349 7.18 14.99 -16.86
C MET A 349 5.76 15.53 -17.04
N GLN A 350 5.57 16.85 -16.99
CA GLN A 350 4.31 17.52 -17.33
C GLN A 350 4.09 17.56 -18.85
#